data_AF-A0A6I5RJK6-F1
#
_entry.id   AF-A0A6I5RJK6-F1
#
_cell.length_a   1.000
_cell.length_b   1.000
_cell.length_c   1.000
_cell.angle_alpha   90.00
_cell.angle_beta   90.00
_cell.angle_gamma   90.00
#
_symmetry.space_group_name_H-M   'P 1'
#
loop_
_entity.id
_entity.type
_entity.pdbx_description
1 polymer ?
#
loop_
_entity_poly.entity_id
_entity_poly.type
_entity_poly.pdbx_seq_one_letter_code
_entity_poly.pdbx_strand_id
1 'polypeptide(L)'
;MTSALPTSEAASSDLITLAQWMAGDFSNLKQAQENAKDYAHIHVLFRPLSFEFFGGIGMYSEQVYDYDLWQPYRQGIHRLIDQENQIYIENYSLKNPMYYAGSARDLNILKTI
;
A
#
# COMPACT_ATOMS: atom_id res chain seq x y z
N MET A 1 37.25 -0.47 8.20
CA MET A 1 36.00 -0.98 8.81
C MET A 1 34.99 -1.13 7.68
N THR A 2 35.04 -2.26 6.99
CA THR A 2 34.10 -2.61 5.92
C THR A 2 32.80 -3.08 6.58
N SER A 3 31.75 -2.28 6.55
CA SER A 3 30.42 -2.75 6.92
C SER A 3 30.00 -3.78 5.88
N ALA A 4 29.76 -5.01 6.32
CA ALA A 4 29.16 -6.03 5.48
C ALA A 4 27.82 -5.50 4.95
N LEU A 5 27.58 -5.70 3.65
CA LEU A 5 26.25 -5.57 3.06
C LEU A 5 25.30 -6.49 3.84
N PRO A 6 24.08 -6.07 4.18
CA PRO A 6 23.14 -6.96 4.83
C PRO A 6 22.83 -8.10 3.86
N THR A 7 23.22 -9.30 4.27
CA THR A 7 22.82 -10.56 3.66
C THR A 7 21.29 -10.58 3.65
N SER A 8 20.70 -10.96 2.51
CA SER A 8 19.26 -11.18 2.37
C SER A 8 18.80 -12.24 3.37
N GLU A 9 18.44 -11.83 4.59
CA GLU A 9 17.68 -12.68 5.49
C GLU A 9 16.33 -12.97 4.84
N ALA A 10 15.95 -14.24 4.81
CA ALA A 10 14.65 -14.64 4.30
C ALA A 10 13.57 -13.93 5.15
N ALA A 11 12.60 -13.31 4.48
CA ALA A 11 11.49 -12.62 5.14
C ALA A 11 10.81 -13.53 6.18
N SER A 12 10.57 -13.01 7.38
CA SER A 12 9.85 -13.71 8.44
C SER A 12 8.44 -14.12 7.99
N SER A 13 7.92 -15.19 8.60
CA SER A 13 6.54 -15.63 8.38
C SER A 13 5.52 -14.53 8.64
N ASP A 14 5.81 -13.68 9.62
CA ASP A 14 4.91 -12.61 10.07
C ASP A 14 4.90 -11.46 9.05
N LEU A 15 6.06 -11.10 8.48
CA LEU A 15 6.13 -10.12 7.40
C LEU A 15 5.33 -10.58 6.17
N ILE A 16 5.48 -11.85 5.78
CA ILE A 16 4.72 -12.41 4.65
C ILE A 16 3.22 -12.42 4.96
N THR A 17 2.83 -12.83 6.17
CA THR A 17 1.42 -12.86 6.61
C THR A 17 0.82 -11.46 6.59
N LEU A 18 1.51 -10.47 7.13
CA LEU A 18 1.06 -9.08 7.12
C LEU A 18 0.92 -8.56 5.69
N ALA A 19 1.90 -8.80 4.81
CA ALA A 19 1.85 -8.36 3.42
C ALA A 19 0.64 -8.96 2.68
N GLN A 20 0.34 -10.23 2.91
CA GLN A 20 -0.84 -10.90 2.35
C GLN A 20 -2.15 -10.30 2.86
N TRP A 21 -2.24 -9.99 4.16
CA TRP A 21 -3.42 -9.35 4.75
C TRP A 21 -3.61 -7.91 4.30
N MET A 22 -2.51 -7.18 4.08
CA MET A 22 -2.58 -5.81 3.58
C MET A 22 -3.03 -5.77 2.12
N ALA A 23 -2.68 -6.75 1.29
CA ALA A 23 -3.00 -6.74 -0.13
C ALA A 23 -4.51 -6.96 -0.39
N GLY A 24 -5.25 -5.89 -0.68
CA GLY A 24 -6.69 -5.97 -0.89
C GLY A 24 -7.38 -4.64 -1.16
N ASP A 25 -8.68 -4.72 -1.42
CA ASP A 25 -9.63 -3.61 -1.49
C ASP A 25 -10.53 -3.69 -0.26
N PHE A 26 -10.46 -2.64 0.57
CA PHE A 26 -11.20 -2.56 1.83
C PHE A 26 -12.20 -1.43 1.74
N SER A 27 -13.42 -1.69 2.24
CA SER A 27 -14.48 -0.69 2.32
C SER A 27 -15.02 -0.59 3.74
N ASN A 28 -15.33 0.63 4.18
CA ASN A 28 -16.01 0.88 5.44
C ASN A 28 -17.53 0.95 5.30
N LEU A 29 -18.13 0.41 4.22
CA LEU A 29 -19.56 0.52 3.91
C LEU A 29 -20.49 0.32 5.11
N LYS A 30 -20.27 -0.73 5.92
CA LYS A 30 -21.09 -0.99 7.12
C LYS A 30 -21.07 0.19 8.11
N GLN A 31 -19.89 0.71 8.41
CA GLN A 31 -19.72 1.87 9.30
C GLN A 31 -20.39 3.13 8.72
N ALA A 32 -20.20 3.37 7.42
CA ALA A 32 -20.79 4.52 6.74
C ALA A 32 -22.33 4.43 6.68
N GLN A 33 -22.90 3.24 6.51
CA GLN A 33 -24.35 3.02 6.55
C GLN A 33 -24.93 3.22 7.95
N GLU A 34 -24.23 2.73 8.99
CA GLU A 34 -24.66 2.88 10.38
C GLU A 34 -24.62 4.34 10.86
N ASN A 35 -23.65 5.13 10.38
CA ASN A 35 -23.38 6.49 10.87
C ASN A 35 -23.05 7.48 9.73
N ALA A 36 -23.92 7.60 8.74
CA ALA A 36 -23.66 8.31 7.47
C ALA A 36 -23.36 9.81 7.58
N LYS A 37 -23.70 10.46 8.71
CA LYS A 37 -23.37 11.87 8.94
C LYS A 37 -21.91 12.09 9.32
N ASP A 38 -21.29 11.08 9.95
CA ASP A 38 -19.95 11.18 10.53
C ASP A 38 -18.90 10.49 9.66
N TYR A 39 -19.29 9.44 8.92
CA TYR A 39 -18.38 8.65 8.10
C TYR A 39 -18.82 8.64 6.64
N ALA A 40 -17.96 9.18 5.78
CA ALA A 40 -18.07 8.93 4.35
C ALA A 40 -17.77 7.45 4.05
N HIS A 41 -18.44 6.90 3.04
CA HIS A 41 -18.08 5.60 2.48
C HIS A 41 -16.83 5.77 1.60
N ILE A 42 -15.74 5.14 2.04
CA ILE A 42 -14.45 5.15 1.38
C ILE A 42 -14.00 3.73 1.03
N HIS A 43 -13.07 3.68 0.08
CA HIS A 43 -12.24 2.51 -0.16
C HIS A 43 -10.79 2.83 0.21
N VAL A 44 -10.13 1.85 0.84
CA VAL A 44 -8.69 1.84 1.05
C VAL A 44 -8.16 0.64 0.30
N LEU A 45 -7.33 0.88 -0.70
CA LEU A 45 -6.79 -0.15 -1.57
C LEU A 45 -5.29 -0.24 -1.38
N PHE A 46 -4.78 -1.46 -1.28
CA PHE A 46 -3.35 -1.76 -1.25
C PHE A 46 -3.04 -2.79 -2.34
N ARG A 47 -2.16 -2.40 -3.25
CA ARG A 47 -1.76 -3.21 -4.40
C ARG A 47 -0.26 -3.52 -4.30
N PRO A 48 0.13 -4.81 -4.29
CA PRO A 48 1.54 -5.17 -4.32
C PRO A 48 2.27 -4.57 -5.52
N LEU A 49 3.44 -4.00 -5.28
CA LEU A 49 4.37 -3.57 -6.33
C LEU A 49 5.25 -4.75 -6.77
N SER A 50 5.93 -4.58 -7.91
CA SER A 50 6.97 -5.53 -8.32
C SER A 50 8.05 -5.61 -7.26
N PHE A 51 8.58 -6.81 -7.01
CA PHE A 51 9.64 -7.00 -6.01
C PHE A 51 10.89 -6.17 -6.33
N GLU A 52 11.19 -6.00 -7.62
CA GLU A 52 12.31 -5.24 -8.16
C GLU A 52 12.26 -3.74 -7.82
N PHE A 53 11.07 -3.19 -7.53
CA PHE A 53 10.89 -1.77 -7.21
C PHE A 53 11.70 -1.34 -5.97
N PHE A 54 11.71 -2.19 -4.94
CA PHE A 54 12.47 -1.97 -3.70
C PHE A 54 13.56 -3.02 -3.44
N GLY A 55 13.64 -4.06 -4.27
CA GLY A 55 14.32 -5.30 -3.91
C GLY A 55 13.71 -5.93 -2.66
N GLY A 56 12.39 -5.84 -2.50
CA GLY A 56 11.66 -6.19 -1.27
C GLY A 56 10.15 -6.04 -1.44
N ILE A 57 9.40 -6.29 -0.36
CA ILE A 57 7.93 -6.18 -0.38
C ILE A 57 7.53 -4.70 -0.38
N GLY A 58 6.95 -4.28 -1.51
CA GLY A 58 6.38 -2.96 -1.70
C GLY A 58 4.88 -3.01 -1.95
N MET A 59 4.17 -1.96 -1.54
CA MET A 59 2.76 -1.77 -1.82
C MET A 59 2.54 -0.34 -2.32
N TYR A 60 1.69 -0.20 -3.32
CA TYR A 60 1.02 1.05 -3.64
C TYR A 60 -0.31 1.10 -2.89
N SER A 61 -0.73 2.27 -2.41
CA SER A 61 -2.05 2.46 -1.83
C SER A 61 -2.80 3.65 -2.38
N GLU A 62 -4.14 3.53 -2.37
CA GLU A 62 -5.07 4.60 -2.67
C GLU A 62 -6.17 4.63 -1.61
N GLN A 63 -6.61 5.84 -1.28
CA GLN A 63 -7.82 6.06 -0.53
C GLN A 63 -8.74 6.96 -1.34
N VAL A 64 -9.94 6.47 -1.61
CA VAL A 64 -10.94 7.10 -2.50
C VAL A 64 -12.29 7.13 -1.81
N TYR A 65 -13.13 8.08 -2.20
CA TYR A 65 -14.56 7.99 -1.88
C TYR A 65 -15.22 6.99 -2.84
N ASP A 66 -16.23 6.27 -2.36
CA ASP A 66 -16.95 5.27 -3.16
C ASP A 66 -17.52 5.84 -4.48
N TYR A 67 -18.00 7.08 -4.46
CA TYR A 67 -18.59 7.72 -5.63
C TYR A 67 -17.58 8.20 -6.69
N ASP A 68 -16.29 8.31 -6.36
CA ASP A 68 -15.24 8.72 -7.29
C ASP A 68 -13.92 7.98 -7.04
N LEU A 69 -13.85 6.78 -7.62
CA LEU A 69 -12.68 5.91 -7.47
C LEU A 69 -11.45 6.38 -8.26
N TRP A 70 -11.57 7.40 -9.12
CA TRP A 70 -10.48 7.90 -9.98
C TRP A 70 -9.80 9.15 -9.44
N GLN A 71 -10.33 9.74 -8.36
CA GLN A 71 -9.75 10.89 -7.68
C GLN A 71 -9.42 10.53 -6.22
N PRO A 72 -8.34 9.77 -5.99
CA PRO A 72 -7.91 9.45 -4.64
C PRO A 72 -7.57 10.72 -3.87
N TYR A 73 -8.12 10.86 -2.67
CA TYR A 73 -7.76 11.96 -1.78
C TYR A 73 -6.42 11.70 -1.08
N ARG A 74 -5.96 10.45 -1.07
CA ARG A 74 -4.63 10.06 -0.56
C ARG A 74 -4.06 8.90 -1.37
N GLN A 75 -2.79 9.01 -1.71
CA GLN A 75 -2.00 7.96 -2.36
C GLN A 75 -0.71 7.75 -1.56
N GLY A 76 -0.16 6.54 -1.59
CA GLY A 76 1.07 6.21 -0.88
C GLY A 76 1.85 5.07 -1.52
N ILE A 77 3.15 5.07 -1.29
CA ILE A 77 4.03 3.92 -1.56
C ILE A 77 4.58 3.46 -0.22
N HIS A 78 4.51 2.16 0.04
CA HIS A 78 4.88 1.55 1.30
C HIS A 78 5.91 0.46 1.07
N ARG A 79 7.00 0.48 1.83
CA ARG A 79 7.97 -0.62 1.87
C ARG A 79 7.87 -1.31 3.21
N LEU A 80 7.63 -2.62 3.20
CA LEU A 80 7.57 -3.41 4.41
C LEU A 80 8.97 -4.03 4.63
N ILE A 81 9.53 -3.77 5.81
CA ILE A 81 10.88 -4.19 6.19
C ILE A 81 10.78 -5.05 7.43
N ASP A 82 11.39 -6.23 7.36
CA ASP A 82 11.59 -7.08 8.52
C ASP A 82 12.72 -6.50 9.39
N GLN A 83 12.48 -6.39 10.68
CA GLN A 83 13.50 -6.09 11.68
C GLN A 83 13.36 -7.14 12.79
N GLU A 84 14.46 -7.44 13.48
CA GLU A 84 14.56 -8.59 14.43
C GLU A 84 13.36 -8.76 15.38
N ASN A 85 12.74 -7.66 15.83
CA ASN A 85 11.64 -7.68 16.79
C ASN A 85 10.35 -6.99 16.30
N GLN A 86 10.31 -6.51 15.06
CA GLN A 86 9.16 -5.74 14.55
C GLN A 86 9.13 -5.69 13.03
N ILE A 87 7.96 -5.45 12.47
CA ILE A 87 7.83 -5.05 11.05
C ILE A 87 7.81 -3.54 10.99
N TYR A 88 8.73 -2.95 10.23
CA TYR A 88 8.81 -1.52 9.98
C TYR A 88 8.23 -1.17 8.60
N ILE A 89 7.41 -0.12 8.51
CA ILE A 89 6.79 0.31 7.25
C ILE A 89 7.26 1.73 6.91
N GLU A 90 8.08 1.84 5.87
CA GLU A 90 8.45 3.12 5.28
C GLU A 90 7.28 3.64 4.43
N ASN A 91 7.01 4.95 4.51
CA ASN A 91 5.94 5.60 3.78
C ASN A 91 6.52 6.69 2.88
N TYR A 92 6.24 6.61 1.59
CA TYR A 92 6.70 7.56 0.58
C TYR A 92 5.51 8.23 -0.11
N SER A 93 5.68 9.51 -0.44
CA SER A 93 4.76 10.25 -1.29
C SER A 93 5.18 10.18 -2.75
N LEU A 94 4.21 10.29 -3.65
CA LEU A 94 4.44 10.47 -5.08
C LEU A 94 4.59 11.95 -5.38
N LYS A 95 5.51 12.32 -6.29
CA LYS A 95 5.71 13.72 -6.70
C LYS A 95 4.52 14.27 -7.47
N ASN A 96 3.94 13.47 -8.36
CA ASN A 96 2.77 13.80 -9.17
C ASN A 96 1.71 12.71 -9.00
N PRO A 97 1.06 12.62 -7.83
CA PRO A 97 0.23 11.48 -7.44
C PRO A 97 -0.90 11.21 -8.44
N MET A 98 -1.55 12.26 -8.98
CA MET A 98 -2.65 12.11 -9.94
C MET A 98 -2.29 11.44 -11.28
N TYR A 99 -1.01 11.35 -11.67
CA TYR A 99 -0.61 10.57 -12.85
C TYR A 99 -0.78 9.06 -12.64
N TYR A 100 -0.88 8.64 -11.37
CA TYR A 100 -0.96 7.25 -10.96
C TYR A 100 -2.34 6.91 -10.38
N ALA A 101 -3.30 7.84 -10.41
CA ALA A 101 -4.63 7.62 -9.89
C ALA A 101 -5.31 6.41 -10.58
N GLY A 102 -5.88 5.51 -9.79
CA GLY A 102 -6.48 4.26 -10.26
C GLY A 102 -5.49 3.09 -10.34
N SER A 103 -4.19 3.28 -10.05
CA SER A 103 -3.20 2.20 -10.12
C SER A 103 -3.48 1.03 -9.17
N ALA A 104 -4.29 1.22 -8.12
CA ALA A 104 -4.65 0.10 -7.23
C ALA A 104 -5.58 -0.91 -7.93
N ARG A 105 -6.28 -0.48 -8.98
CA ARG A 105 -7.27 -1.27 -9.74
C ARG A 105 -6.84 -1.51 -11.20
N ASP A 106 -5.90 -0.74 -11.72
CA ASP A 106 -5.34 -0.90 -13.07
C ASP A 106 -3.82 -1.16 -13.04
N LEU A 107 -3.44 -2.39 -13.38
CA LEU A 107 -2.04 -2.82 -13.46
C LEU A 107 -1.22 -2.09 -14.54
N ASN A 108 -1.86 -1.58 -15.60
CA ASN A 108 -1.14 -0.85 -16.64
C ASN A 108 -0.68 0.51 -16.12
N ILE A 109 -1.50 1.19 -15.31
CA ILE A 109 -1.11 2.45 -14.66
C ILE A 109 -0.06 2.16 -13.58
N LEU A 110 -0.25 1.11 -12.76
CA LEU A 110 0.69 0.72 -11.71
C LEU A 110 2.12 0.47 -12.24
N LYS A 111 2.24 -0.12 -13.43
CA LYS A 111 3.54 -0.38 -14.08
C LYS A 111 4.28 0.90 -14.52
N THR A 112 3.65 2.06 -14.43
CA THR A 112 4.27 3.35 -14.76
C THR A 112 4.88 4.06 -13.55
N ILE A 113 4.66 3.51 -12.34
CA ILE A 113 5.24 3.99 -11.08
C ILE A 113 6.75 3.71 -11.04
#